data_AF-A0A1U7P529-F1
#
_entry.id   AF-A0A1U7P529-F1
#
_cell.length_a   1.000
_cell.length_b   1.000
_cell.length_c   1.000
_cell.angle_alpha   90.00
_cell.angle_beta   90.00
_cell.angle_gamma   90.00
#
_symmetry.space_group_name_H-M   'P 1'
#
loop_
_entity.id
_entity.type
_entity.pdbx_description
1 polymer ?
#
loop_
_entity_poly.entity_id
_entity_poly.type
_entity_poly.pdbx_seq_one_letter_code
_entity_poly.pdbx_strand_id
1 'polypeptide(L)'
;MNDKQRTEDTRRLTLGLRHNFTQIQYSWEYPKRAYEHVSVPAQLVMTLLTFVALTPLEEILDFLAEDSLMPRIKQELDIPDLKLDHPDGLAANLAQWRAAIGSGCVEMVMTPDSRRLLAGLRAWIPATADGTAWEMTLDIERLAGIVRGLVGAAFYWGLPLSPSDGL
;
A
#
# COMPACT_ATOMS: atom_id res chain seq x y z
N MET A 1 7.91 19.76 -13.43
CA MET A 1 7.39 18.56 -14.11
C MET A 1 6.07 18.93 -14.76
N ASN A 2 5.89 18.72 -16.07
CA ASN A 2 4.64 19.05 -16.78
C ASN A 2 3.54 18.06 -16.35
N ASP A 3 2.30 18.54 -16.13
CA ASP A 3 1.16 17.72 -15.69
C ASP A 3 0.95 16.46 -16.56
N LYS A 4 1.19 16.54 -17.87
CA LYS A 4 1.09 15.37 -18.76
C LYS A 4 2.09 14.26 -18.43
N GLN A 5 3.29 14.64 -17.99
CA GLN A 5 4.33 13.69 -17.57
C GLN A 5 3.92 13.03 -16.25
N ARG A 6 3.39 13.82 -15.30
CA ARG A 6 2.85 13.31 -14.03
C ARG A 6 1.75 12.28 -14.27
N THR A 7 0.79 12.57 -15.15
CA THR A 7 -0.30 11.65 -15.49
C THR A 7 0.18 10.35 -16.12
N GLU A 8 1.14 10.41 -17.05
CA GLU A 8 1.66 9.20 -17.72
C GLU A 8 2.50 8.34 -16.77
N ASP A 9 3.27 8.96 -15.87
CA ASP A 9 4.04 8.25 -14.84
C ASP A 9 3.09 7.57 -13.84
N THR A 10 2.04 8.26 -13.38
CA THR A 10 0.96 7.66 -12.57
C THR A 10 0.29 6.49 -13.31
N ARG A 11 -0.03 6.64 -14.60
CA ARG A 11 -0.67 5.58 -15.40
C ARG A 11 0.20 4.32 -15.51
N ARG A 12 1.49 4.48 -15.78
CA ARG A 12 2.44 3.35 -15.88
C ARG A 12 2.62 2.65 -14.55
N LEU A 13 2.68 3.43 -13.47
CA LEU A 13 2.74 2.89 -12.12
C LEU A 13 1.47 2.06 -11.82
N THR A 14 0.29 2.60 -12.09
CA THR A 14 -1.00 1.91 -11.92
C THR A 14 -1.07 0.61 -12.73
N LEU A 15 -0.55 0.59 -13.97
CA LEU A 15 -0.50 -0.62 -14.80
C LEU A 15 0.47 -1.69 -14.24
N GLY A 16 1.66 -1.29 -13.78
CA GLY A 16 2.63 -2.20 -13.19
C GLY A 16 2.13 -2.81 -11.87
N LEU A 17 1.51 -1.97 -11.04
CA LEU A 17 0.85 -2.37 -9.80
C LEU A 17 -0.31 -3.36 -10.08
N ARG A 18 -1.17 -3.06 -11.05
CA ARG A 18 -2.29 -3.94 -11.46
C ARG A 18 -1.84 -5.33 -11.92
N HIS A 19 -0.70 -5.44 -12.61
CA HIS A 19 -0.14 -6.73 -13.00
C HIS A 19 0.31 -7.54 -11.77
N ASN A 20 1.00 -6.90 -10.83
CA ASN A 20 1.37 -7.52 -9.55
C ASN A 20 0.13 -7.98 -8.77
N PHE A 21 -0.93 -7.18 -8.76
CA PHE A 21 -2.20 -7.51 -8.09
C PHE A 21 -2.93 -8.69 -8.70
N THR A 22 -2.94 -8.78 -10.03
CA THR A 22 -3.53 -9.94 -10.72
C THR A 22 -2.79 -11.21 -10.34
N GLN A 23 -1.47 -11.16 -10.17
CA GLN A 23 -0.67 -12.30 -9.72
C GLN A 23 -0.90 -12.63 -8.24
N ILE A 24 -1.03 -11.65 -7.36
CA ILE A 24 -1.36 -11.86 -5.94
C ILE A 24 -2.75 -12.52 -5.81
N GLN A 25 -3.75 -11.95 -6.47
CA GLN A 25 -5.12 -12.47 -6.45
C GLN A 25 -5.17 -13.89 -7.00
N TYR A 26 -4.55 -14.15 -8.16
CA TYR A 26 -4.45 -15.48 -8.74
C TYR A 26 -3.73 -16.47 -7.80
N SER A 27 -2.68 -16.04 -7.11
CA SER A 27 -1.95 -16.88 -6.14
C SER A 27 -2.79 -17.20 -4.90
N TRP A 28 -3.70 -16.31 -4.52
CA TRP A 28 -4.67 -16.52 -3.44
C TRP A 28 -5.79 -17.50 -3.84
N GLU A 29 -6.29 -17.38 -5.07
CA GLU A 29 -7.37 -18.20 -5.62
C GLU A 29 -6.90 -19.61 -6.02
N TYR A 30 -5.62 -19.78 -6.38
CA TYR A 30 -5.03 -21.05 -6.82
C TYR A 30 -3.76 -21.43 -6.03
N PRO A 31 -3.89 -21.72 -4.72
CA PRO A 31 -2.76 -21.83 -3.82
C PRO A 31 -1.76 -22.93 -4.24
N LYS A 32 -2.28 -24.14 -4.55
CA LYS A 32 -1.45 -25.32 -4.90
C LYS A 32 -0.62 -25.20 -6.18
N ARG A 33 -0.88 -24.22 -7.07
CA ARG A 33 -0.10 -23.98 -8.30
C ARG A 33 0.88 -22.81 -8.17
N ALA A 34 0.67 -21.90 -7.21
CA ALA A 34 1.52 -20.75 -6.97
C ALA A 34 2.61 -21.00 -5.90
N TYR A 35 2.35 -21.94 -4.97
CA TYR A 35 3.23 -22.21 -3.83
C TYR A 35 4.62 -22.77 -4.17
N GLU A 36 4.87 -23.23 -5.40
CA GLU A 36 6.21 -23.75 -5.74
C GLU A 36 7.24 -22.63 -5.93
N HIS A 37 6.83 -21.37 -6.19
CA HIS A 37 7.78 -20.30 -6.53
C HIS A 37 7.50 -18.91 -5.92
N VAL A 38 6.33 -18.64 -5.31
CA VAL A 38 5.97 -17.27 -4.91
C VAL A 38 5.36 -17.19 -3.50
N SER A 39 5.96 -16.37 -2.63
CA SER A 39 5.46 -16.11 -1.27
C SER A 39 4.47 -14.96 -1.28
N VAL A 40 3.16 -15.26 -1.12
CA VAL A 40 2.09 -14.24 -1.02
C VAL A 40 2.40 -13.16 0.02
N PRO A 41 2.87 -13.49 1.25
CA PRO A 41 3.27 -12.47 2.21
C PRO A 41 4.38 -11.53 1.71
N ALA A 42 5.38 -12.05 0.99
CA ALA A 42 6.43 -11.23 0.40
C ALA A 42 5.88 -10.30 -0.70
N GLN A 43 4.91 -10.76 -1.49
CA GLN A 43 4.25 -9.92 -2.48
C GLN A 43 3.44 -8.79 -1.85
N LEU A 44 2.78 -9.03 -0.71
CA LEU A 44 2.08 -7.99 0.05
C LEU A 44 3.08 -6.91 0.55
N VAL A 45 4.23 -7.33 1.08
CA VAL A 45 5.29 -6.40 1.50
C VAL A 45 5.79 -5.58 0.32
N MET A 46 6.17 -6.24 -0.78
CA MET A 46 6.69 -5.55 -1.96
C MET A 46 5.67 -4.58 -2.55
N THR A 47 4.39 -4.96 -2.55
CA THR A 47 3.29 -4.12 -2.97
C THR A 47 3.19 -2.87 -2.11
N LEU A 48 3.14 -3.02 -0.79
CA LEU A 48 3.03 -1.89 0.11
C LEU A 48 4.22 -0.94 -0.04
N LEU A 49 5.44 -1.48 -0.09
CA LEU A 49 6.65 -0.66 -0.27
C LEU A 49 6.63 0.08 -1.60
N THR A 50 6.10 -0.54 -2.67
CA THR A 50 5.95 0.12 -3.96
C THR A 50 4.97 1.28 -3.88
N PHE A 51 3.85 1.11 -3.17
CA PHE A 51 2.91 2.20 -2.91
C PHE A 51 3.60 3.36 -2.18
N VAL A 52 4.12 3.09 -1.00
CA VAL A 52 4.74 4.11 -0.16
C VAL A 52 5.85 4.85 -0.91
N ALA A 53 6.71 4.13 -1.65
CA ALA A 53 7.86 4.72 -2.31
C ALA A 53 7.52 5.50 -3.59
N LEU A 54 6.52 5.05 -4.35
CA LEU A 54 6.34 5.51 -5.73
C LEU A 54 5.02 6.26 -5.98
N THR A 55 4.02 6.16 -5.11
CA THR A 55 2.76 6.91 -5.27
C THR A 55 2.74 8.18 -4.40
N PRO A 56 2.11 9.27 -4.91
CA PRO A 56 1.65 10.36 -4.05
C PRO A 56 0.39 9.90 -3.29
N LEU A 57 0.58 8.96 -2.36
CA LEU A 57 -0.52 8.23 -1.72
C LEU A 57 -1.45 9.16 -0.94
N GLU A 58 -0.92 10.23 -0.34
CA GLU A 58 -1.71 11.28 0.33
C GLU A 58 -2.70 11.93 -0.64
N GLU A 59 -2.22 12.46 -1.77
CA GLU A 59 -3.07 13.11 -2.80
C GLU A 59 -4.12 12.14 -3.35
N ILE A 60 -3.74 10.87 -3.50
CA ILE A 60 -4.63 9.81 -3.97
C ILE A 60 -5.73 9.50 -2.94
N LEU A 61 -5.37 9.37 -1.66
CA LEU A 61 -6.32 9.08 -0.59
C LEU A 61 -7.28 10.25 -0.38
N ASP A 62 -6.77 11.49 -0.41
CA ASP A 62 -7.59 12.71 -0.36
C ASP A 62 -8.59 12.76 -1.52
N PHE A 63 -8.10 12.57 -2.75
CA PHE A 63 -8.93 12.54 -3.95
C PHE A 63 -10.06 11.50 -3.86
N LEU A 64 -9.74 10.30 -3.37
CA LEU A 64 -10.73 9.22 -3.24
C LEU A 64 -11.68 9.42 -2.06
N ALA A 65 -11.28 10.15 -1.03
CA ALA A 65 -12.11 10.46 0.13
C ALA A 65 -13.16 11.55 -0.19
N GLU A 66 -12.81 12.53 -1.03
CA GLU A 66 -13.69 13.62 -1.46
C GLU A 66 -14.81 13.15 -2.41
N ASP A 67 -14.65 11.98 -3.04
CA ASP A 67 -15.61 11.52 -4.03
C ASP A 67 -16.93 11.02 -3.40
N SER A 68 -17.95 11.87 -3.48
CA SER A 68 -19.31 11.59 -3.03
C SER A 68 -20.01 10.46 -3.80
N LEU A 69 -19.47 10.01 -4.94
CA LEU A 69 -20.21 9.19 -5.91
C LEU A 69 -19.95 7.68 -5.83
N MET A 70 -19.00 7.20 -5.02
CA MET A 70 -18.63 5.76 -5.04
C MET A 70 -18.62 5.13 -3.65
N PRO A 71 -19.80 4.72 -3.12
CA PRO A 71 -19.92 4.01 -1.83
C PRO A 71 -19.02 2.77 -1.73
N ARG A 72 -18.79 2.09 -2.85
CA ARG A 72 -17.89 0.94 -2.93
C ARG A 72 -16.44 1.31 -2.62
N ILE A 73 -15.93 2.42 -3.15
CA ILE A 73 -14.55 2.88 -2.85
C ILE A 73 -14.43 3.23 -1.38
N LYS A 74 -15.42 3.93 -0.82
CA LYS A 74 -15.44 4.26 0.61
C LYS A 74 -15.38 3.02 1.49
N GLN A 75 -16.07 1.95 1.10
CA GLN A 75 -16.00 0.68 1.80
C GLN A 75 -14.61 0.02 1.71
N GLU A 76 -13.98 0.02 0.53
CA GLU A 76 -12.61 -0.52 0.36
C GLU A 76 -11.54 0.29 1.11
N LEU A 77 -11.79 1.59 1.34
CA LEU A 77 -10.89 2.51 2.04
C LEU A 77 -11.25 2.71 3.52
N ASP A 78 -12.30 2.07 4.04
CA ASP A 78 -12.67 2.15 5.46
C ASP A 78 -11.74 1.28 6.33
N ILE A 79 -10.45 1.59 6.26
CA ILE A 79 -9.35 0.91 6.93
C ILE A 79 -8.66 1.98 7.78
N PRO A 80 -8.54 1.80 9.11
CA PRO A 80 -7.91 2.79 9.99
C PRO A 80 -6.54 3.27 9.50
N ASP A 81 -5.73 2.38 8.95
CA ASP A 81 -4.42 2.68 8.38
C ASP A 81 -4.42 3.65 7.20
N LEU A 82 -5.52 3.75 6.47
CA LEU A 82 -5.65 4.61 5.30
C LEU A 82 -6.29 5.97 5.65
N LYS A 83 -6.67 6.18 6.92
CA LYS A 83 -7.25 7.44 7.39
C LYS A 83 -6.15 8.39 7.85
N LEU A 84 -6.16 9.63 7.33
CA LEU A 84 -5.18 10.65 7.68
C LEU A 84 -5.31 11.17 9.13
N ASP A 85 -6.50 11.07 9.71
CA ASP A 85 -6.79 11.46 11.09
C ASP A 85 -6.46 10.35 12.11
N HIS A 86 -6.05 9.17 11.66
CA HIS A 86 -5.64 8.07 12.52
C HIS A 86 -4.12 8.10 12.75
N PRO A 87 -3.63 8.62 13.90
CA PRO A 87 -2.21 8.94 14.10
C PRO A 87 -1.28 7.73 14.02
N ASP A 88 -1.78 6.55 14.38
CA ASP A 88 -1.01 5.31 14.31
C ASP A 88 -1.16 4.59 12.97
N GLY A 89 -1.86 5.19 12.01
CA GLY A 89 -2.11 4.61 10.69
C GLY A 89 -0.94 4.80 9.74
N LEU A 90 -0.83 3.92 8.74
CA LEU A 90 0.12 4.06 7.64
C LEU A 90 0.07 5.46 7.00
N ALA A 91 -1.13 5.94 6.64
CA ALA A 91 -1.34 7.19 5.91
C ALA A 91 -0.80 8.40 6.66
N ALA A 92 -1.09 8.51 7.96
CA ALA A 92 -0.58 9.59 8.81
C ALA A 92 0.95 9.57 8.98
N ASN A 93 1.61 8.43 8.72
CA ASN A 93 3.04 8.23 8.90
C ASN A 93 3.82 8.07 7.59
N LEU A 94 3.25 8.42 6.43
CA LEU A 94 3.87 8.16 5.13
C LEU A 94 5.24 8.83 4.96
N ALA A 95 5.42 10.03 5.52
CA ALA A 95 6.71 10.72 5.50
C ALA A 95 7.80 9.92 6.23
N GLN A 96 7.48 9.39 7.41
CA GLN A 96 8.39 8.55 8.20
C GLN A 96 8.67 7.23 7.49
N TRP A 97 7.65 6.60 6.91
CA TRP A 97 7.81 5.39 6.10
C TRP A 97 8.75 5.60 4.91
N ARG A 98 8.58 6.69 4.15
CA ARG A 98 9.49 7.02 3.03
C ARG A 98 10.91 7.31 3.50
N ALA A 99 11.09 8.00 4.62
CA ALA A 99 12.40 8.26 5.21
C ALA A 99 13.09 6.96 5.67
N ALA A 100 12.33 6.05 6.29
CA ALA A 100 12.83 4.73 6.71
C ALA A 100 13.25 3.90 5.48
N ILE A 101 12.44 3.86 4.42
CA ILE A 101 12.79 3.20 3.15
C ILE A 101 14.07 3.78 2.56
N GLY A 102 14.16 5.11 2.45
CA GLY A 102 15.33 5.80 1.90
C GLY A 102 16.62 5.55 2.70
N SER A 103 16.49 5.23 3.99
CA SER A 103 17.60 4.93 4.90
C SER A 103 17.90 3.42 5.03
N GLY A 104 17.15 2.56 4.32
CA GLY A 104 17.26 1.11 4.45
C GLY A 104 16.81 0.57 5.81
N CYS A 105 16.02 1.32 6.57
CA CYS A 105 15.53 0.97 7.90
C CYS A 105 14.14 0.33 7.84
N VAL A 106 14.02 -0.71 7.01
CA VAL A 106 12.81 -1.49 6.83
C VAL A 106 13.18 -2.97 6.77
N GLU A 107 12.44 -3.81 7.49
CA GLU A 107 12.68 -5.25 7.50
C GLU A 107 11.40 -6.08 7.51
N MET A 108 11.50 -7.26 6.92
CA MET A 108 10.48 -8.30 6.99
C MET A 108 10.62 -9.05 8.33
N VAL A 109 9.55 -9.04 9.14
CA VAL A 109 9.53 -9.73 10.43
C VAL A 109 9.12 -11.18 10.20
N MET A 110 9.92 -12.13 10.69
CA MET A 110 9.68 -13.56 10.54
C MET A 110 9.13 -14.15 11.84
N THR A 111 8.24 -15.16 11.76
CA THR A 111 7.78 -15.87 12.96
C THR A 111 8.94 -16.62 13.65
N PRO A 112 9.03 -16.61 14.99
CA PRO A 112 10.10 -17.32 15.72
C PRO A 112 10.14 -18.83 15.44
N ASP A 113 8.96 -19.45 15.35
CA ASP A 113 8.81 -20.91 15.31
C ASP A 113 8.88 -21.50 13.90
N SER A 114 8.93 -20.65 12.87
CA SER A 114 9.17 -21.10 11.51
C SER A 114 9.94 -20.05 10.73
N ARG A 115 11.14 -20.41 10.25
CA ARG A 115 11.96 -19.58 9.35
C ARG A 115 11.30 -19.31 7.98
N ARG A 116 10.04 -19.70 7.80
CA ARG A 116 9.32 -19.70 6.52
C ARG A 116 8.04 -18.89 6.53
N LEU A 117 7.52 -18.48 7.69
CA LEU A 117 6.31 -17.66 7.75
C LEU A 117 6.68 -16.23 8.11
N LEU A 118 6.32 -15.32 7.20
CA LEU A 118 6.42 -13.88 7.40
C LEU A 118 5.32 -13.44 8.38
N ALA A 119 5.72 -12.80 9.47
CA ALA A 119 4.82 -12.25 10.48
C ALA A 119 4.37 -10.83 10.15
N GLY A 120 5.17 -10.06 9.40
CA GLY A 120 4.83 -8.68 9.06
C GLY A 120 5.99 -7.87 8.47
N LEU A 121 5.84 -6.55 8.53
CA LEU A 121 6.79 -5.55 8.07
C LEU A 121 7.05 -4.56 9.20
N ARG A 122 8.32 -4.23 9.42
CA ARG A 122 8.74 -3.24 10.40
C ARG A 122 9.54 -2.15 9.73
N ALA A 123 9.28 -0.89 10.08
CA ALA A 123 10.05 0.27 9.67
C ALA A 123 10.43 1.09 10.89
N TRP A 124 11.62 1.70 10.86
CA TRP A 124 12.09 2.55 11.94
C TRP A 124 12.94 3.70 11.44
N ILE A 125 13.05 4.74 12.27
CA ILE A 125 14.01 5.84 12.11
C ILE A 125 14.77 5.92 13.43
N PRO A 126 16.11 5.74 13.42
CA PRO A 126 16.91 5.83 14.64
C PRO A 126 16.86 7.25 15.21
N ALA A 127 16.97 7.36 16.54
CA ALA A 127 17.11 8.67 17.18
C ALA A 127 18.35 9.39 16.63
N THR A 128 18.19 10.68 16.32
CA THR A 128 19.30 11.57 15.99
C THR A 128 19.43 12.62 17.11
N ALA A 129 20.50 13.41 17.10
CA ALA A 129 20.73 14.43 18.13
C ALA A 129 19.56 15.42 18.28
N ASP A 130 18.85 15.68 17.18
CA ASP A 130 17.77 16.68 17.10
C ASP A 130 16.38 16.06 16.92
N GLY A 131 16.26 14.72 16.91
CA GLY A 131 15.02 14.04 16.51
C GLY A 131 14.67 12.81 17.36
N THR A 132 13.37 12.61 17.57
CA THR A 132 12.84 11.44 18.28
C THR A 132 12.93 10.19 17.40
N ALA A 133 13.28 9.06 18.00
CA ALA A 133 13.15 7.77 17.34
C ALA A 133 11.68 7.52 16.94
N TRP A 134 11.50 6.79 15.85
CA TRP A 134 10.19 6.37 15.36
C TRP A 134 10.26 4.90 14.94
N GLU A 135 9.20 4.14 15.21
CA GLU A 135 9.09 2.74 14.80
C GLU A 135 7.62 2.42 14.56
N MET A 136 7.34 1.68 13.49
CA MET A 136 6.02 1.12 13.20
C MET A 136 6.17 -0.31 12.70
N THR A 137 5.32 -1.19 13.23
CA THR A 137 5.18 -2.57 12.75
C THR A 137 3.77 -2.79 12.22
N LEU A 138 3.70 -3.38 11.03
CA LEU A 138 2.48 -3.88 10.42
C LEU A 138 2.55 -5.40 10.46
N ASP A 139 1.69 -6.03 11.27
CA ASP A 139 1.51 -7.48 11.15
C ASP A 139 0.91 -7.86 9.79
N ILE A 140 0.97 -9.15 9.47
CA ILE A 140 0.54 -9.65 8.17
C ILE A 140 -0.96 -9.43 7.89
N GLU A 141 -1.81 -9.38 8.92
CA GLU A 141 -3.24 -9.15 8.77
C GLU A 141 -3.53 -7.69 8.42
N ARG A 142 -2.93 -6.77 9.17
CA ARG A 142 -2.96 -5.33 8.93
C ARG A 142 -2.39 -4.99 7.54
N LEU A 143 -1.25 -5.57 7.19
CA LEU A 143 -0.64 -5.42 5.87
C LEU A 143 -1.58 -5.91 4.75
N ALA A 144 -2.19 -7.08 4.92
CA ALA A 144 -3.13 -7.63 3.94
C ALA A 144 -4.37 -6.74 3.77
N GLY A 145 -4.91 -6.20 4.86
CA GLY A 145 -6.02 -5.26 4.84
C GLY A 145 -5.68 -4.01 4.02
N ILE A 146 -4.59 -3.33 4.37
CA ILE A 146 -4.08 -2.13 3.68
C ILE A 146 -3.93 -2.41 2.18
N VAL A 147 -3.19 -3.45 1.83
CA VAL A 147 -2.93 -3.77 0.43
C VAL A 147 -4.24 -4.05 -0.31
N ARG A 148 -5.17 -4.82 0.27
CA ARG A 148 -6.47 -5.08 -0.35
C ARG A 148 -7.25 -3.79 -0.60
N GLY A 149 -7.33 -2.88 0.38
CA GLY A 149 -8.02 -1.61 0.21
C GLY A 149 -7.40 -0.74 -0.88
N LEU A 150 -6.07 -0.61 -0.87
CA LEU A 150 -5.34 0.15 -1.89
C LEU A 150 -5.51 -0.46 -3.29
N VAL A 151 -5.49 -1.79 -3.41
CA VAL A 151 -5.70 -2.51 -4.68
C VAL A 151 -7.14 -2.34 -5.18
N GLY A 152 -8.12 -2.47 -4.29
CA GLY A 152 -9.54 -2.26 -4.60
C GLY A 152 -9.80 -0.83 -5.09
N ALA A 153 -9.12 0.15 -4.49
CA ALA A 153 -9.19 1.55 -4.90
C ALA A 153 -8.34 1.86 -6.15
N ALA A 154 -7.29 1.08 -6.42
CA ALA A 154 -6.32 1.35 -7.50
C ALA A 154 -6.94 1.48 -8.89
N PHE A 155 -8.04 0.76 -9.12
CA PHE A 155 -8.76 0.81 -10.39
C PHE A 155 -9.30 2.21 -10.72
N TYR A 156 -9.58 3.01 -9.69
CA TYR A 156 -10.22 4.32 -9.82
C TYR A 156 -9.22 5.48 -9.86
N TRP A 157 -7.91 5.21 -9.73
CA TRP A 157 -6.88 6.25 -9.81
C TRP A 157 -6.70 6.77 -11.23
N GLY A 158 -6.86 8.08 -11.41
CA GLY A 158 -6.59 8.76 -12.67
C GLY A 158 -7.58 8.44 -13.79
N LEU A 159 -8.70 7.77 -13.49
CA LEU A 159 -9.84 7.76 -14.39
C LEU A 159 -10.53 9.14 -14.29
N PRO A 160 -10.78 9.85 -15.40
CA PRO A 160 -11.68 10.98 -15.37
C PRO A 160 -13.03 10.47 -14.89
N LEU A 161 -13.54 11.04 -13.79
CA LEU A 161 -14.85 10.70 -13.25
C LEU A 161 -15.89 11.04 -14.31
N SER A 162 -16.36 10.02 -15.04
CA SER A 162 -17.49 10.21 -15.92
C SER A 162 -18.74 10.20 -15.05
N PRO A 163 -19.60 11.23 -15.10
CA PRO A 163 -20.89 11.22 -14.41
C PRO A 163 -21.79 10.04 -14.80
N SER A 164 -21.42 9.29 -15.85
CA SER A 164 -22.12 8.14 -16.38
C SER A 164 -21.79 6.80 -15.70
N ASP A 165 -20.78 6.72 -14.83
CA ASP A 165 -20.38 5.43 -14.21
C ASP A 165 -21.20 5.11 -12.94
N GLY A 166 -22.31 5.85 -12.74
CA GLY A 166 -23.29 5.69 -11.68
C GLY A 166 -24.73 5.60 -12.18
N LEU A 167 -25.01 4.72 -13.15
CA LEU A 167 -26.35 4.20 -13.43
C LEU A 167 -26.35 2.66 -13.49
#